data_AF-J7TUE0-F1
#
_entry.id   AF-J7TUE0-F1
#
_cell.length_a   1.000
_cell.length_b   1.000
_cell.length_c   1.000
_cell.angle_alpha   90.00
_cell.angle_beta   90.00
_cell.angle_gamma   90.00
#
_symmetry.space_group_name_H-M   'P 1'
#
loop_
_entity.id
_entity.type
_entity.pdbx_description
1 polymer ?
#
loop_
_entity_poly.entity_id
_entity_poly.type
_entity_poly.pdbx_seq_one_letter_code
_entity_poly.pdbx_strand_id
1 'polypeptide(L)'
;MQKRNILGLVVGLIIGLYTVLGMSLFTFINLKFNSVYYAQHIPHKEGTEPDIIMLMENNGWIYTPELDGISYDEDGTYAITREKGTESSVLGFSDGTLVFYPDSGESYIFNRNFSLQHAFDEHYHKIKYNQRKVQKEIRDTVQPVIDVQPKPLINLQWLFNLIYQGRFN
;
A
#
# COMPACT_ATOMS: atom_id res chain seq x y z
N MET A 1 42.67 8.33 -36.86
CA MET A 1 41.35 8.96 -36.65
C MET A 1 40.24 8.00 -36.19
N GLN A 2 40.28 6.69 -36.49
CA GLN A 2 39.20 5.73 -36.18
C GLN A 2 38.96 5.42 -34.68
N LYS A 3 40.02 5.38 -33.85
CA LYS A 3 39.93 5.01 -32.42
C LYS A 3 39.14 6.00 -31.55
N ARG A 4 39.14 7.30 -31.89
CA ARG A 4 38.40 8.35 -31.15
C ARG A 4 36.89 8.24 -31.34
N ASN A 5 36.42 7.74 -32.49
CA ASN A 5 35.00 7.57 -32.78
C ASN A 5 34.41 6.35 -32.05
N ILE A 6 35.18 5.26 -31.93
CA ILE A 6 34.74 4.06 -31.19
C ILE A 6 34.68 4.34 -29.69
N LEU A 7 35.68 5.01 -29.13
CA LEU A 7 35.67 5.37 -27.70
C LEU A 7 34.48 6.29 -27.37
N GLY A 8 34.20 7.30 -28.20
CA GLY A 8 33.04 8.18 -28.02
C GLY A 8 31.71 7.43 -28.08
N LEU A 9 31.56 6.48 -28.99
CA LEU A 9 30.37 5.63 -29.08
C LEU A 9 30.20 4.72 -27.87
N VAL A 10 31.27 4.08 -27.40
CA VAL A 10 31.22 3.21 -26.21
C VAL A 10 30.88 4.02 -24.97
N VAL A 11 31.52 5.18 -24.77
CA VAL A 11 31.22 6.09 -23.66
C VAL A 11 29.78 6.59 -23.73
N GLY A 12 29.30 6.99 -24.92
CA GLY A 12 27.92 7.41 -25.12
C GLY A 12 26.90 6.32 -24.81
N LEU A 13 27.16 5.08 -25.24
CA LEU A 13 26.31 3.92 -24.93
C LEU A 13 26.26 3.62 -23.44
N ILE A 14 27.41 3.69 -22.75
CA ILE A 14 27.48 3.48 -21.30
C ILE A 14 26.70 4.55 -20.56
N ILE A 15 26.86 5.83 -20.92
CA ILE A 15 26.09 6.94 -20.32
C ILE A 15 24.60 6.76 -20.57
N GLY A 16 24.20 6.42 -21.80
CA GLY A 16 22.80 6.16 -22.15
C GLY A 16 22.21 5.02 -21.33
N LEU A 17 22.94 3.91 -21.19
CA LEU A 17 22.53 2.77 -20.38
C LEU A 17 22.34 3.15 -18.90
N TYR A 18 23.32 3.81 -18.29
CA TYR A 18 23.21 4.26 -16.90
C TYR A 18 22.08 5.26 -16.70
N THR A 19 21.82 6.12 -17.68
CA THR A 19 20.69 7.06 -17.63
C THR A 19 19.36 6.31 -17.60
N VAL A 20 19.16 5.33 -18.49
CA VAL A 20 17.93 4.51 -18.51
C VAL A 20 17.77 3.72 -17.23
N LEU A 21 18.83 3.08 -16.73
CA LEU A 21 18.79 2.32 -15.47
C LEU A 21 18.48 3.22 -14.28
N GLY A 22 19.12 4.39 -14.19
CA GLY A 22 18.89 5.36 -13.14
C GLY A 22 17.46 5.90 -13.14
N MET A 23 16.94 6.28 -14.31
CA MET A 23 15.55 6.73 -14.47
C MET A 23 14.55 5.63 -14.12
N SER A 24 14.84 4.38 -14.49
CA SER A 24 13.98 3.22 -14.19
C SER A 24 13.94 2.94 -12.68
N LEU A 25 15.10 2.93 -12.03
CA LEU A 25 15.20 2.74 -10.58
C LEU A 25 14.53 3.89 -9.81
N PHE A 26 14.77 5.14 -10.23
CA PHE A 26 14.09 6.30 -9.67
C PHE A 26 12.57 6.17 -9.78
N THR A 27 12.07 5.84 -10.97
CA THR A 27 10.64 5.66 -11.21
C THR A 27 10.07 4.56 -10.32
N PHE A 28 10.74 3.42 -10.24
CA PHE A 28 10.34 2.30 -9.38
C PHE A 28 10.25 2.72 -7.91
N ILE A 29 11.30 3.32 -7.35
CA ILE A 29 11.33 3.77 -5.95
C ILE A 29 10.26 4.83 -5.71
N ASN A 30 10.11 5.80 -6.60
CA ASN A 30 9.14 6.88 -6.44
C ASN A 30 7.69 6.34 -6.42
N LEU A 31 7.34 5.42 -7.33
CA LEU A 31 6.02 4.80 -7.36
C LEU A 31 5.74 3.95 -6.12
N LYS A 32 6.75 3.23 -5.60
CA LYS A 32 6.61 2.39 -4.40
C LYS A 32 6.53 3.22 -3.12
N PHE A 33 7.46 4.15 -2.92
CA PHE A 33 7.53 4.97 -1.71
C PHE A 33 6.31 5.89 -1.56
N ASN A 34 5.80 6.45 -2.68
CA ASN A 34 4.66 7.37 -2.67
C ASN A 34 3.34 6.68 -3.07
N SER A 35 3.27 5.35 -3.03
CA SER A 35 2.13 4.60 -3.54
C SER A 35 0.82 4.94 -2.84
N VAL A 36 0.87 5.18 -1.52
CA VAL A 36 -0.31 5.54 -0.73
C VAL A 36 -0.85 6.89 -1.18
N TYR A 37 0.03 7.90 -1.32
CA TYR A 37 -0.34 9.22 -1.83
C TYR A 37 -1.00 9.12 -3.21
N TYR A 38 -0.40 8.36 -4.15
CA TYR A 38 -0.98 8.21 -5.48
C TYR A 38 -2.33 7.50 -5.45
N ALA A 39 -2.48 6.51 -4.58
CA ALA A 39 -3.71 5.75 -4.44
C ALA A 39 -4.86 6.53 -3.81
N GLN A 40 -4.59 7.55 -2.98
CA GLN A 40 -5.61 8.49 -2.52
C GLN A 40 -6.25 9.30 -3.66
N HIS A 41 -5.55 9.43 -4.80
CA HIS A 41 -5.95 10.28 -5.92
C HIS A 41 -6.26 9.48 -7.19
N ILE A 42 -6.30 8.15 -7.11
CA ILE A 42 -6.63 7.32 -8.26
C ILE A 42 -8.16 7.26 -8.42
N PRO A 43 -8.71 7.44 -9.64
CA PRO A 43 -10.11 7.15 -9.88
C PRO A 43 -10.39 5.66 -9.62
N HIS A 44 -11.41 5.35 -8.83
CA HIS A 44 -11.76 3.99 -8.45
C HIS A 44 -13.27 3.85 -8.18
N LYS A 45 -13.77 2.62 -8.18
CA LYS A 45 -15.17 2.30 -7.83
C LYS A 45 -15.43 2.46 -6.33
N GLU A 46 -16.68 2.74 -5.96
CA GLU A 46 -17.14 2.72 -4.56
C GLU A 46 -16.90 1.34 -3.94
N GLY A 47 -16.43 1.32 -2.69
CA GLY A 47 -16.17 0.09 -1.94
C GLY A 47 -14.80 -0.54 -2.16
N THR A 48 -13.98 0.02 -3.06
CA THR A 48 -12.54 -0.26 -3.12
C THR A 48 -11.78 0.73 -2.23
N GLU A 49 -10.66 0.29 -1.64
CA GLU A 49 -9.81 1.13 -0.79
C GLU A 49 -8.35 1.09 -1.30
N PRO A 50 -8.03 1.79 -2.41
CA PRO A 50 -6.72 1.67 -3.05
C PRO A 50 -5.55 2.09 -2.17
N ASP A 51 -5.73 3.14 -1.37
CA ASP A 51 -4.73 3.66 -0.45
C ASP A 51 -4.44 2.69 0.69
N ILE A 52 -5.47 2.05 1.28
CA ILE A 52 -5.30 0.96 2.25
C ILE A 52 -4.55 -0.22 1.61
N ILE A 53 -4.94 -0.63 0.40
CA ILE A 53 -4.26 -1.72 -0.30
C ILE A 53 -2.78 -1.38 -0.56
N MET A 54 -2.48 -0.17 -1.03
CA MET A 54 -1.10 0.25 -1.26
C MET A 54 -0.30 0.41 0.02
N LEU A 55 -0.93 0.84 1.12
CA LEU A 55 -0.33 0.90 2.44
C LEU A 55 0.13 -0.50 2.89
N MET A 56 -0.76 -1.49 2.76
CA MET A 56 -0.47 -2.85 3.21
C MET A 56 0.50 -3.59 2.27
N GLU A 57 0.38 -3.42 0.95
CA GLU A 57 1.22 -4.15 -0.02
C GLU A 57 2.65 -3.61 -0.14
N ASN A 58 2.84 -2.31 0.07
CA ASN A 58 4.15 -1.66 -0.07
C ASN A 58 4.76 -1.29 1.28
N ASN A 59 4.34 -1.94 2.38
CA ASN A 59 4.81 -1.64 3.75
C ASN A 59 6.35 -1.55 3.87
N GLY A 60 7.11 -2.44 3.21
CA GLY A 60 8.57 -2.40 3.22
C GLY A 60 9.22 -1.32 2.33
N TRP A 61 8.42 -0.48 1.66
CA TRP A 61 8.90 0.60 0.79
C TRP A 61 8.42 1.98 1.21
N ILE A 62 7.22 2.08 1.78
CA ILE A 62 6.60 3.35 2.15
C ILE A 62 7.24 3.94 3.41
N TYR A 63 6.87 5.17 3.74
CA TYR A 63 7.24 5.75 5.03
C TYR A 63 6.42 5.10 6.15
N THR A 64 7.10 4.55 7.15
CA THR A 64 6.50 4.03 8.39
C THR A 64 6.59 5.10 9.47
N PRO A 65 5.49 5.82 9.77
CA PRO A 65 5.50 6.89 10.76
C PRO A 65 5.44 6.33 12.18
N GLU A 66 6.14 6.98 13.11
CA GLU A 66 5.96 6.72 14.55
C GLU A 66 4.80 7.59 15.06
N LEU A 67 3.65 6.97 15.34
CA LEU A 67 2.43 7.65 15.78
C LEU A 67 1.97 7.09 17.13
N ASP A 68 1.46 7.97 18.00
CA ASP A 68 0.89 7.55 19.28
C ASP A 68 -0.34 6.63 19.06
N GLY A 69 -0.38 5.53 19.81
CA GLY A 69 -1.41 4.49 19.67
C GLY A 69 -1.36 3.73 18.34
N ILE A 70 -0.28 3.78 17.56
CA ILE A 70 -0.06 2.92 16.39
C ILE A 70 1.19 2.08 16.58
N SER A 71 1.09 0.78 16.34
CA SER A 71 2.24 -0.12 16.30
C SER A 71 2.22 -0.98 15.04
N TYR A 72 3.40 -1.45 14.67
CA TYR A 72 3.64 -2.24 13.48
C TYR A 72 4.26 -3.58 13.88
N ASP A 73 3.73 -4.66 13.31
CA ASP A 73 4.37 -5.97 13.36
C ASP A 73 4.88 -6.30 11.96
N GLU A 74 6.18 -6.56 11.84
CA GLU A 74 6.83 -6.93 10.57
C GLU A 74 7.23 -8.42 10.56
N ASP A 75 7.07 -9.13 11.68
CA ASP A 75 7.48 -10.53 11.81
C ASP A 75 6.41 -11.47 11.25
N GLY A 76 6.57 -11.82 9.97
CA GLY A 76 5.71 -12.76 9.27
C GLY A 76 4.58 -12.07 8.52
N THR A 77 3.46 -11.79 9.19
CA THR A 77 2.32 -11.06 8.61
C THR A 77 2.45 -9.59 8.98
N TYR A 78 2.67 -8.71 8.01
CA TYR A 78 2.72 -7.27 8.30
C TYR A 78 1.39 -6.83 8.90
N ALA A 79 1.40 -6.22 10.08
CA ALA A 79 0.19 -5.76 10.74
C ALA A 79 0.33 -4.33 11.25
N ILE A 80 -0.77 -3.58 11.14
CA ILE A 80 -0.93 -2.27 11.77
C ILE A 80 -1.94 -2.43 12.89
N THR A 81 -1.50 -2.17 14.11
CA THR A 81 -2.35 -2.17 15.30
C THR A 81 -2.61 -0.74 15.71
N ARG A 82 -3.86 -0.44 16.03
CA ARG A 82 -4.28 0.83 16.61
C ARG A 82 -4.86 0.63 18.00
N GLU A 83 -4.32 1.36 18.96
CA GLU A 83 -4.82 1.44 20.32
C GLU A 83 -5.44 2.81 20.54
N LYS A 84 -6.70 2.84 21.01
CA LYS A 84 -7.42 4.08 21.32
C LYS A 84 -8.15 3.92 22.64
N GLY A 85 -7.49 4.36 23.72
CA GLY A 85 -8.03 4.21 25.07
C GLY A 85 -8.00 2.73 25.47
N THR A 86 -9.17 2.11 25.60
CA THR A 86 -9.29 0.67 25.91
C THR A 86 -9.60 -0.19 24.69
N GLU A 87 -9.86 0.43 23.53
CA GLU A 87 -10.20 -0.28 22.29
C GLU A 87 -8.93 -0.54 21.47
N SER A 88 -8.84 -1.72 20.88
CA SER A 88 -7.77 -2.08 19.95
C SER A 88 -8.30 -2.60 18.62
N SER A 89 -7.60 -2.32 17.53
CA SER A 89 -7.91 -2.90 16.22
C SER A 89 -6.65 -3.22 15.43
N VAL A 90 -6.68 -4.31 14.68
CA VAL A 90 -5.51 -4.80 13.93
C VAL A 90 -5.89 -5.06 12.49
N LEU A 91 -5.12 -4.49 11.55
CA LEU A 91 -5.17 -4.86 10.14
C LEU A 91 -3.87 -5.56 9.75
N GLY A 92 -3.95 -6.87 9.52
CA GLY A 92 -2.86 -7.70 9.02
C GLY A 92 -2.90 -7.90 7.50
N PHE A 93 -1.74 -8.15 6.90
CA PHE A 93 -1.58 -8.47 5.49
C PHE A 93 -0.52 -9.56 5.28
N SER A 94 -0.92 -10.65 4.63
CA SER A 94 -0.01 -11.73 4.22
C SER A 94 -0.45 -12.31 2.88
N ASP A 95 0.49 -12.46 1.96
CA ASP A 95 0.30 -13.12 0.65
C ASP A 95 -0.92 -12.65 -0.16
N GLY A 96 -1.37 -11.42 0.05
CA GLY A 96 -2.54 -10.88 -0.64
C GLY A 96 -3.86 -10.97 0.09
N THR A 97 -3.85 -11.50 1.28
CA THR A 97 -4.99 -11.57 2.16
C THR A 97 -4.83 -10.50 3.22
N LEU A 98 -5.86 -9.67 3.38
CA LEU A 98 -5.96 -8.78 4.53
C LEU A 98 -6.83 -9.47 5.57
N VAL A 99 -6.42 -9.38 6.83
CA VAL A 99 -7.21 -9.88 7.97
C VAL A 99 -7.40 -8.73 8.95
N PHE A 100 -8.64 -8.44 9.27
CA PHE A 100 -9.00 -7.39 10.20
C PHE A 100 -9.60 -7.97 11.47
N TYR A 101 -9.08 -7.53 12.62
CA TYR A 101 -9.52 -7.87 13.96
C TYR A 101 -9.92 -6.58 14.69
N PRO A 102 -11.21 -6.24 14.76
CA PRO A 102 -11.70 -5.21 15.66
C PRO A 102 -11.72 -5.69 17.12
N ASP A 103 -11.92 -4.75 18.04
CA ASP A 103 -12.02 -5.00 19.49
C ASP A 103 -13.18 -5.95 19.87
N SER A 104 -14.18 -6.11 19.01
CA SER A 104 -15.36 -6.97 19.24
C SER A 104 -15.05 -8.47 19.29
N GLY A 105 -13.82 -8.89 18.97
CA GLY A 105 -13.43 -10.31 18.89
C GLY A 105 -13.83 -11.00 17.59
N GLU A 106 -14.48 -10.28 16.67
CA GLU A 106 -14.77 -10.76 15.32
C GLU A 106 -13.50 -10.79 14.45
N SER A 107 -13.55 -11.50 13.33
CA SER A 107 -12.48 -11.45 12.33
C SER A 107 -13.02 -11.39 10.91
N TYR A 108 -12.35 -10.61 10.08
CA TYR A 108 -12.79 -10.29 8.72
C TYR A 108 -11.65 -10.50 7.73
N ILE A 109 -11.87 -11.34 6.73
CA ILE A 109 -10.85 -11.70 5.74
C ILE A 109 -11.21 -11.05 4.40
N PHE A 110 -10.30 -10.27 3.84
CA PHE A 110 -10.44 -9.61 2.54
C PHE A 110 -9.35 -10.10 1.58
N ASN A 111 -9.66 -10.05 0.29
CA ASN A 111 -8.66 -10.25 -0.76
C ASN A 111 -7.95 -8.93 -1.13
N ARG A 112 -6.96 -9.03 -2.03
CA ARG A 112 -6.20 -7.91 -2.63
C ARG A 112 -7.04 -6.82 -3.32
N ASN A 113 -8.31 -7.07 -3.59
CA ASN A 113 -9.25 -6.13 -4.19
C ASN A 113 -10.17 -5.50 -3.14
N PHE A 114 -9.85 -5.68 -1.85
CA PHE A 114 -10.62 -5.18 -0.72
C PHE A 114 -12.06 -5.73 -0.65
N SER A 115 -12.26 -6.93 -1.21
CA SER A 115 -13.54 -7.64 -1.18
C SER A 115 -13.53 -8.67 -0.06
N LEU A 116 -14.51 -8.58 0.84
CA LEU A 116 -14.64 -9.49 1.97
C LEU A 116 -14.98 -10.90 1.49
N GLN A 117 -14.18 -11.87 1.92
CA GLN A 117 -14.36 -13.30 1.66
C GLN A 117 -15.09 -13.98 2.82
N HIS A 118 -14.67 -13.69 4.06
CA HIS A 118 -15.16 -14.37 5.25
C HIS A 118 -15.30 -13.41 6.44
N ALA A 119 -16.27 -13.69 7.30
CA ALA A 119 -16.49 -13.03 8.57
C ALA A 119 -16.79 -14.09 9.63
N PHE A 120 -16.14 -13.97 10.78
CA PHE A 120 -16.28 -14.91 11.88
C PHE A 120 -16.48 -14.19 13.22
N ASP A 121 -17.18 -14.84 14.16
CA ASP A 121 -17.17 -14.46 15.58
C ASP A 121 -15.88 -14.95 16.27
N GLU A 122 -15.77 -14.66 17.57
CA GLU A 122 -14.65 -15.08 18.44
C GLU A 122 -14.48 -16.61 18.53
N HIS A 123 -15.49 -17.38 18.12
CA HIS A 123 -15.49 -18.84 18.12
C HIS A 123 -15.37 -19.44 16.70
N TYR A 124 -15.00 -18.63 15.71
CA TYR A 124 -14.85 -19.01 14.30
C TYR A 124 -16.15 -19.47 13.62
N HIS A 125 -17.32 -19.13 14.14
CA HIS A 125 -18.58 -19.35 13.43
C HIS A 125 -18.80 -18.26 12.41
N LYS A 126 -19.29 -18.65 11.22
CA LYS A 126 -19.59 -17.69 10.16
C LYS A 126 -20.74 -16.78 10.58
N ILE A 127 -20.50 -15.47 10.54
CA ILE A 127 -21.49 -14.45 10.89
C ILE A 127 -21.97 -13.66 9.67
N LYS A 128 -23.12 -13.01 9.84
CA LYS A 128 -23.53 -11.93 8.94
C LYS A 128 -22.80 -10.66 9.34
N TYR A 129 -22.45 -9.85 8.36
CA TYR A 129 -21.70 -8.61 8.57
C TYR A 129 -22.29 -7.45 7.79
N ASN A 130 -21.95 -6.23 8.20
CA ASN A 130 -22.25 -5.02 7.45
C ASN A 130 -20.95 -4.50 6.82
N GLN A 131 -20.82 -4.67 5.50
CA GLN A 131 -19.61 -4.30 4.76
C GLN A 131 -19.18 -2.85 5.02
N ARG A 132 -20.12 -1.89 4.98
CA ARG A 132 -19.81 -0.47 5.18
C ARG A 132 -19.29 -0.19 6.59
N LYS A 133 -19.82 -0.87 7.61
CA LYS A 133 -19.34 -0.72 8.98
C LYS A 133 -17.90 -1.23 9.12
N VAL A 134 -17.63 -2.44 8.63
CA VAL A 134 -16.30 -3.05 8.72
C VAL A 134 -15.26 -2.26 7.92
N GLN A 135 -15.58 -1.84 6.70
CA GLN A 135 -14.68 -1.03 5.88
C GLN A 135 -14.34 0.30 6.57
N LYS A 136 -15.32 0.93 7.22
CA LYS A 136 -15.10 2.15 8.00
C LYS A 136 -14.18 1.92 9.20
N GLU A 137 -14.34 0.83 9.93
CA GLU A 137 -13.46 0.50 11.07
C GLU A 137 -12.03 0.21 10.62
N ILE A 138 -11.85 -0.49 9.49
CA ILE A 138 -10.53 -0.67 8.88
C ILE A 138 -9.93 0.68 8.53
N ARG A 139 -10.70 1.55 7.86
CA ARG A 139 -10.28 2.91 7.52
C ARG A 139 -9.84 3.67 8.76
N ASP A 140 -10.67 3.72 9.80
CA ASP A 140 -10.37 4.42 11.07
C ASP A 140 -9.10 3.87 11.76
N THR A 141 -8.79 2.58 11.55
CA THR A 141 -7.58 1.93 12.07
C THR A 141 -6.31 2.47 11.41
N VAL A 142 -6.31 2.60 10.08
CA VAL A 142 -5.10 2.94 9.31
C VAL A 142 -5.06 4.39 8.81
N GLN A 143 -6.15 5.14 8.93
CA GLN A 143 -6.23 6.54 8.49
C GLN A 143 -5.11 7.42 9.05
N PRO A 144 -4.72 7.34 10.35
CA PRO A 144 -3.61 8.13 10.87
C PRO A 144 -2.29 7.90 10.11
N VAL A 145 -2.05 6.66 9.69
CA VAL A 145 -0.85 6.28 8.92
C VAL A 145 -0.93 6.78 7.48
N ILE A 146 -2.13 6.74 6.88
CA ILE A 146 -2.39 7.24 5.52
C ILE A 146 -2.24 8.76 5.45
N ASP A 147 -2.75 9.49 6.43
CA ASP A 147 -2.78 10.96 6.44
C ASP A 147 -1.39 11.60 6.48
N VAL A 148 -0.41 10.91 7.06
CA VAL A 148 0.97 11.39 7.19
C VAL A 148 1.88 10.91 6.06
N GLN A 149 1.35 10.18 5.07
CA GLN A 149 2.17 9.72 3.95
C GLN A 149 2.69 10.90 3.13
N PRO A 150 3.98 10.87 2.75
CA PRO A 150 4.61 12.01 2.11
C PRO A 150 4.10 12.21 0.68
N LYS A 151 4.05 13.48 0.29
CA LYS A 151 3.80 13.86 -1.11
C LYS A 151 5.07 13.62 -1.94
N PRO A 152 4.97 13.04 -3.16
CA PRO A 152 6.11 12.83 -4.04
C PRO A 152 6.75 14.15 -4.46
N LEU A 153 8.09 14.18 -4.47
CA LEU A 153 8.87 15.30 -5.00
C LEU A 153 8.63 15.51 -6.50
N ILE A 154 8.61 14.41 -7.26
CA ILE A 154 8.25 14.40 -8.68
C ILE A 154 6.96 13.61 -8.80
N ASN A 155 5.90 14.27 -9.27
CA ASN A 155 4.58 13.67 -9.38
C ASN A 155 4.47 12.77 -10.63
N LEU A 156 4.37 11.46 -10.40
CA LEU A 156 4.17 10.42 -11.41
C LEU A 156 2.74 9.82 -11.37
N GLN A 157 1.74 10.58 -10.91
CA GLN A 157 0.34 10.12 -10.79
C GLN A 157 -0.18 9.52 -12.11
N TRP A 158 0.13 10.14 -13.25
CA TRP A 158 -0.31 9.64 -14.56
C TRP A 158 0.20 8.22 -14.83
N LEU A 159 1.45 7.92 -14.45
CA LEU A 159 2.07 6.62 -14.62
C LEU A 159 1.52 5.63 -13.60
N PHE A 160 1.32 6.07 -12.35
CA PHE A 160 0.67 5.26 -11.33
C PHE A 160 -0.74 4.84 -11.76
N ASN A 161 -1.53 5.79 -12.29
CA ASN A 161 -2.87 5.51 -12.83
C ASN A 161 -2.79 4.50 -13.98
N LEU A 162 -1.86 4.67 -14.92
CA LEU A 162 -1.69 3.74 -16.03
C LEU A 162 -1.44 2.29 -15.56
N ILE A 163 -0.68 2.11 -14.48
CA ILE A 163 -0.31 0.79 -13.95
C ILE A 163 -1.45 0.19 -13.09
N TYR A 164 -2.11 1.01 -12.27
CA TYR A 164 -2.97 0.52 -11.18
C TYR A 164 -4.46 0.77 -11.38
N GLN A 165 -4.88 1.68 -12.26
CA GLN A 165 -6.28 2.08 -12.37
C GLN A 165 -7.20 0.89 -12.66
N GLY A 166 -6.80 -0.03 -13.55
CA GLY A 166 -7.58 -1.22 -13.88
C GLY A 166 -7.84 -2.17 -12.70
N ARG A 167 -7.08 -2.08 -11.61
CA ARG A 167 -7.25 -2.92 -10.41
C ARG A 167 -8.39 -2.45 -9.51
N PHE A 168 -8.65 -1.15 -9.49
CA PHE A 168 -9.62 -0.53 -8.59
C PHE A 168 -10.88 -0.03 -9.33
N ASN A 169 -10.94 -0.29 -10.63
CA ASN A 169 -12.01 0.15 -11.54
C ASN A 169 -13.02 -0.91 -11.91
#